data_AF-A0A899FWB6-F1
#
_entry.id   AF-A0A899FWB6-F1
#
_cell.length_a   1.000
_cell.length_b   1.000
_cell.length_c   1.000
_cell.angle_alpha   90.00
_cell.angle_beta   90.00
_cell.angle_gamma   90.00
#
_symmetry.space_group_name_H-M   'P 1'
#
loop_
_entity.id
_entity.type
_entity.pdbx_description
1 polymer ?
#
loop_
_entity_poly.entity_id
_entity_poly.type
_entity_poly.pdbx_seq_one_letter_code
_entity_poly.pdbx_strand_id
1 'polypeptide(L)'
;MVSAKITVTYNDNFNIWLCIYPKLQNHLPLKDIYWKSSNGVVKYIENLEINIKPYHQINLDVKPHQLPSLLDNPYLNIFLVKCDDIDIYRNHIRSTIRSWYNTVTSKKNQEWLIIHVVLQLDPLVTNKNMTPSKFLSIKASVYDKIKADFDTSKKDRCVQLRLGDADEIESWQDLIAKMKEGILSSFNARIIQYEQEIEKMDSKRKIPGWNYCTFFILKEGLAQSYEQMTLIEDSLAQYDELESLFYQTIKDNQLAWFENIGGTHSNDDSESILDTSKKPYRMFILQNTISFFDFRVYLFARQCQLLQQLGEYTDILRRGRDFITTMAIVLRKNEETLVPWFIESWIWSAVHDLLNIKEEIYEDKTFSALRGELLFLARLQLDKIGAAFGHIPNNLLFSDKFIMISENNTRIHLEESEHITNTQLIRMINSKEEFLKEYQTLNNYILMEFQQGEKPNSVKRILGDLAAFQQ
;
A
#
# COMPACT_ATOMS: atom_id res chain seq x y z
N MET A 1 8.67 2.88 2.23
CA MET A 1 7.71 2.58 1.15
C MET A 1 7.09 3.89 0.70
N VAL A 2 6.94 4.11 -0.60
CA VAL A 2 6.28 5.32 -1.12
C VAL A 2 4.79 5.05 -1.09
N SER A 3 4.08 5.58 -0.08
CA SER A 3 2.62 5.60 -0.09
C SER A 3 2.16 6.28 -1.38
N ALA A 4 1.19 5.69 -2.07
CA ALA A 4 0.70 6.21 -3.33
C ALA A 4 0.04 7.57 -3.08
N LYS A 5 0.65 8.65 -3.61
CA LYS A 5 0.13 10.01 -3.44
C LYS A 5 -1.02 10.27 -4.41
N ILE A 6 -1.96 11.13 -4.01
CA ILE A 6 -3.01 11.59 -4.91
C ILE A 6 -2.40 12.44 -6.01
N THR A 7 -2.75 12.16 -7.25
CA THR A 7 -2.32 12.96 -8.39
C THR A 7 -3.29 14.12 -8.63
N VAL A 8 -2.78 15.34 -8.58
CA VAL A 8 -3.44 16.56 -9.08
C VAL A 8 -2.65 17.08 -10.26
N THR A 9 -3.34 17.66 -11.25
CA THR A 9 -2.69 18.12 -12.47
C THR A 9 -2.89 19.60 -12.65
N TYR A 10 -1.99 20.24 -13.37
CA TYR A 10 -2.15 21.64 -13.75
C TYR A 10 -1.87 21.85 -15.24
N ASN A 11 -2.64 22.76 -15.83
CA ASN A 11 -2.43 23.29 -17.16
C ASN A 11 -2.05 24.77 -17.04
N ASP A 12 -0.87 25.12 -17.54
CA ASP A 12 -0.31 26.47 -17.49
C ASP A 12 0.06 26.97 -18.87
N ASN A 13 -0.92 27.57 -19.56
CA ASN A 13 -0.68 28.22 -20.86
C ASN A 13 -0.07 29.63 -20.71
N PHE A 14 0.10 30.13 -19.49
CA PHE A 14 0.49 31.52 -19.21
C PHE A 14 1.87 31.63 -18.54
N ASN A 15 2.55 30.50 -18.30
CA ASN A 15 3.83 30.40 -17.59
C ASN A 15 3.81 31.05 -16.19
N ILE A 16 2.70 30.91 -15.46
CA ILE A 16 2.51 31.49 -14.12
C ILE A 16 2.72 30.48 -12.98
N TRP A 17 2.89 29.19 -13.28
CA TRP A 17 3.06 28.14 -12.29
C TRP A 17 4.25 28.38 -11.36
N LEU A 18 5.35 28.92 -11.90
CA LEU A 18 6.56 29.26 -11.13
C LEU A 18 6.30 30.29 -10.02
N CYS A 19 5.28 31.14 -10.18
CA CYS A 19 4.89 32.11 -9.15
C CYS A 19 3.96 31.51 -8.08
N ILE A 20 3.16 30.51 -8.46
CA ILE A 20 2.12 29.92 -7.61
C ILE A 20 2.69 28.78 -6.76
N TYR A 21 3.50 27.92 -7.37
CA TYR A 21 3.98 26.69 -6.75
C TYR A 21 4.72 26.90 -5.42
N PRO A 22 5.66 27.86 -5.28
CA PRO A 22 6.35 28.08 -4.00
C PRO A 22 5.41 28.46 -2.86
N LYS A 23 4.34 29.22 -3.17
CA LYS A 23 3.33 29.61 -2.18
C LYS A 23 2.38 28.46 -1.88
N LEU A 24 1.97 27.70 -2.90
CA LEU A 24 1.13 26.51 -2.74
C LEU A 24 1.82 25.44 -1.88
N GLN A 25 3.14 25.28 -1.98
CA GLN A 25 3.91 24.36 -1.14
C GLN A 25 3.74 24.64 0.36
N ASN A 26 3.55 25.91 0.77
CA ASN A 26 3.31 26.26 2.17
C ASN A 26 1.93 25.79 2.68
N HIS A 27 1.02 25.44 1.78
CA HIS A 27 -0.31 24.92 2.10
C HIS A 27 -0.40 23.40 1.96
N LEU A 28 0.72 22.71 1.66
CA LEU A 28 0.80 21.26 1.55
C LEU A 28 1.57 20.66 2.75
N PRO A 29 1.20 19.46 3.23
CA PRO A 29 0.06 18.64 2.81
C PRO A 29 -1.29 19.31 3.13
N LEU A 30 -2.36 18.93 2.41
CA LEU A 30 -3.69 19.44 2.74
C LEU A 30 -4.13 18.84 4.08
N LYS A 31 -4.49 19.70 5.03
CA LYS A 31 -4.87 19.29 6.38
C LYS A 31 -6.36 19.40 6.63
N ASP A 32 -6.87 18.75 7.68
CA ASP A 32 -8.24 18.94 8.17
C ASP A 32 -9.30 18.72 7.09
N ILE A 33 -9.33 17.49 6.57
CA ILE A 33 -10.30 17.08 5.56
C ILE A 33 -11.33 16.16 6.23
N TYR A 34 -12.60 16.50 6.06
CA TYR A 34 -13.72 15.69 6.54
C TYR A 34 -14.39 15.03 5.35
N TRP A 35 -14.26 13.71 5.25
CA TRP A 35 -14.94 12.93 4.24
C TRP A 35 -16.18 12.26 4.83
N LYS A 36 -17.32 12.39 4.17
CA LYS A 36 -18.54 11.67 4.53
C LYS A 36 -18.75 10.53 3.56
N SER A 37 -18.71 9.31 4.07
CA SER A 37 -19.00 8.10 3.31
C SER A 37 -20.48 8.02 2.93
N SER A 38 -20.79 7.19 1.92
CA SER A 38 -22.15 6.88 1.45
C SER A 38 -23.07 6.41 2.57
N ASN A 39 -22.52 5.72 3.58
CA ASN A 39 -23.24 5.23 4.76
C ASN A 39 -23.49 6.32 5.84
N GLY A 40 -23.03 7.55 5.60
CA GLY A 40 -23.21 8.69 6.49
C GLY A 40 -22.12 8.85 7.56
N VAL A 41 -21.16 7.92 7.66
CA VAL A 41 -20.03 8.02 8.59
C VAL A 41 -19.09 9.12 8.11
N VAL A 42 -18.70 10.01 9.04
CA VAL A 42 -17.70 11.06 8.79
C VAL A 42 -16.34 10.56 9.24
N LYS A 43 -15.36 10.62 8.35
CA LYS A 43 -13.96 10.27 8.55
C LYS A 43 -13.11 11.52 8.51
N TYR A 44 -12.16 11.62 9.43
CA TYR A 44 -11.20 12.71 9.50
C TYR A 44 -9.88 12.28 8.86
N ILE A 45 -9.36 13.13 7.98
CA ILE A 45 -8.08 12.97 7.31
C ILE A 45 -7.20 14.14 7.76
N GLU A 46 -6.20 13.83 8.58
CA GLU A 46 -5.34 14.83 9.21
C GLU A 46 -4.39 15.47 8.18
N ASN A 47 -3.71 14.65 7.38
CA ASN A 47 -2.72 15.10 6.41
C ASN A 47 -2.88 14.33 5.10
N LEU A 48 -3.10 15.06 4.00
CA LEU A 48 -3.23 14.50 2.67
C LEU A 48 -2.11 15.02 1.76
N GLU A 49 -1.19 14.12 1.42
CA GLU A 49 -0.11 14.42 0.49
C GLU A 49 -0.60 14.39 -0.97
N ILE A 50 -0.19 15.40 -1.73
CA ILE A 50 -0.56 15.54 -3.14
C ILE A 50 0.69 15.56 -4.00
N ASN A 51 0.64 14.80 -5.09
CA ASN A 51 1.60 14.87 -6.18
C ASN A 51 1.03 15.74 -7.31
N ILE A 52 1.67 16.88 -7.58
CA ILE A 52 1.21 17.81 -8.62
C ILE A 52 2.04 17.63 -9.88
N LYS A 53 1.38 17.27 -11.00
CA LYS A 53 2.04 17.04 -12.30
C LYS A 53 1.47 17.94 -13.42
N PRO A 54 2.27 18.33 -14.43
CA PRO A 54 1.74 18.96 -15.63
C PRO A 54 0.70 18.08 -16.35
N TYR A 55 -0.39 18.68 -16.82
CA TYR A 55 -1.50 17.98 -17.48
C TYR A 55 -1.04 17.16 -18.70
N HIS A 56 -0.08 17.67 -19.48
CA HIS A 56 0.41 17.01 -20.69
C HIS A 56 1.29 15.78 -20.44
N GLN A 57 1.85 15.61 -19.24
CA GLN A 57 2.76 14.49 -18.92
C GLN A 57 2.02 13.17 -18.66
N ILE A 58 0.74 13.21 -18.27
CA ILE A 58 -0.02 11.99 -17.95
C ILE A 58 -0.26 11.10 -19.18
N ASN A 59 -0.40 11.69 -20.36
CA ASN A 59 -0.63 10.92 -21.59
C ASN A 59 0.66 10.34 -22.18
N LEU A 60 1.84 10.82 -21.77
CA LEU A 60 3.14 10.37 -22.30
C LEU A 60 3.72 9.18 -21.51
N ASP A 61 3.41 9.10 -20.21
CA ASP A 61 3.93 8.03 -19.34
C ASP A 61 3.18 6.69 -19.49
N VAL A 62 2.09 6.64 -20.26
CA VAL A 62 1.40 5.38 -20.59
C VAL A 62 2.19 4.64 -21.68
N LYS A 63 3.22 3.89 -21.27
CA LYS A 63 3.86 2.91 -22.17
C LYS A 63 2.82 1.87 -22.61
N PRO A 64 2.71 1.53 -23.90
CA PRO A 64 1.66 0.63 -24.42
C PRO A 64 1.68 -0.81 -23.88
N HIS A 65 2.65 -1.17 -23.04
CA HIS A 65 2.79 -2.50 -22.41
C HIS A 65 2.74 -2.45 -20.88
N GLN A 66 2.52 -1.27 -20.29
CA GLN A 66 2.23 -1.13 -18.87
C GLN A 66 0.75 -0.76 -18.76
N LEU A 67 -0.04 -1.60 -18.08
CA LEU A 67 -1.41 -1.21 -17.74
C LEU A 67 -1.32 0.14 -16.99
N PRO A 68 -2.12 1.15 -17.36
CA PRO A 68 -2.19 2.37 -16.58
C PRO A 68 -2.48 1.98 -15.14
N SER A 69 -1.59 2.34 -14.21
CA SER A 69 -1.91 2.15 -12.81
C SER A 69 -3.18 2.96 -12.56
N LEU A 70 -4.20 2.37 -11.94
CA LEU A 70 -5.41 3.11 -11.55
C LEU A 70 -5.05 4.32 -10.65
N LEU A 71 -3.87 4.27 -10.03
CA LEU A 71 -3.22 5.31 -9.25
C LEU A 71 -2.79 6.55 -10.06
N ASP A 72 -2.62 6.43 -11.38
CA ASP A 72 -2.19 7.54 -12.26
C ASP A 72 -3.36 8.41 -12.73
N ASN A 73 -4.61 8.01 -12.43
CA ASN A 73 -5.78 8.82 -12.77
C ASN A 73 -5.90 10.01 -11.81
N PRO A 74 -5.79 11.25 -12.32
CA PRO A 74 -5.82 12.43 -11.49
C PRO A 74 -7.19 12.65 -10.86
N TYR A 75 -7.20 13.06 -9.59
CA TYR A 75 -8.41 13.39 -8.86
C TYR A 75 -8.91 14.78 -9.24
N LEU A 76 -7.99 15.73 -9.37
CA LEU A 76 -8.28 17.11 -9.72
C LEU A 76 -7.38 17.59 -10.85
N ASN A 77 -7.98 18.27 -11.83
CA ASN A 77 -7.26 18.93 -12.92
C ASN A 77 -7.45 20.44 -12.80
N ILE A 78 -6.35 21.17 -12.69
CA ILE A 78 -6.32 22.61 -12.51
C ILE A 78 -6.04 23.29 -13.86
N PHE A 79 -6.76 24.35 -14.17
CA PHE A 79 -6.43 25.23 -15.29
C PHE A 79 -6.11 26.63 -14.79
N LEU A 80 -4.91 27.09 -15.09
CA LEU A 80 -4.43 28.42 -14.70
C LEU A 80 -4.77 29.44 -15.77
N VAL A 81 -5.32 30.58 -15.37
CA VAL A 81 -5.71 31.68 -16.25
C VAL A 81 -5.12 32.98 -15.73
N LYS A 82 -4.43 33.73 -16.59
CA LYS A 82 -4.06 35.12 -16.34
C LYS A 82 -4.64 35.99 -17.45
N CYS A 83 -5.64 36.82 -17.13
CA CYS A 83 -6.27 37.69 -18.11
C CYS A 83 -7.04 38.84 -17.46
N ASP A 84 -6.66 40.08 -17.78
CA ASP A 84 -7.33 41.27 -17.26
C ASP A 84 -8.31 41.90 -18.27
N ASP A 85 -8.29 41.45 -19.53
CA ASP A 85 -9.09 41.99 -20.64
C ASP A 85 -10.26 41.06 -21.03
N ILE A 86 -11.49 41.60 -21.01
CA ILE A 86 -12.73 40.87 -21.28
C ILE A 86 -12.83 40.42 -22.75
N ASP A 87 -12.33 41.22 -23.69
CA ASP A 87 -12.42 40.93 -25.12
C ASP A 87 -11.39 39.85 -25.50
N ILE A 88 -10.20 39.89 -24.91
CA ILE A 88 -9.20 38.81 -25.04
C ILE A 88 -9.77 37.51 -24.46
N TYR A 89 -10.41 37.57 -23.29
CA TYR A 89 -11.06 36.41 -22.70
C TYR A 89 -12.09 35.79 -23.65
N ARG A 90 -13.01 36.60 -24.18
CA ARG A 90 -14.10 36.14 -25.05
C ARG A 90 -13.60 35.52 -26.35
N ASN A 91 -12.58 36.11 -26.96
CA ASN A 91 -12.14 35.74 -28.30
C ASN A 91 -11.14 34.58 -28.31
N HIS A 92 -10.27 34.46 -27.29
CA HIS A 92 -9.15 33.52 -27.31
C HIS A 92 -9.11 32.54 -26.12
N ILE A 93 -9.31 33.04 -24.90
CA ILE A 93 -9.08 32.22 -23.70
C ILE A 93 -10.28 31.31 -23.42
N ARG A 94 -11.51 31.81 -23.60
CA ARG A 94 -12.74 31.05 -23.34
C ARG A 94 -12.80 29.75 -24.14
N SER A 95 -12.45 29.77 -25.42
CA SER A 95 -12.44 28.58 -26.28
C SER A 95 -11.39 27.57 -25.83
N THR A 96 -10.22 28.04 -25.40
CA THR A 96 -9.13 27.22 -24.85
C THR A 96 -9.55 26.51 -23.56
N ILE A 97 -10.12 27.25 -22.60
CA ILE A 97 -10.65 26.68 -21.35
C ILE A 97 -11.76 25.67 -21.66
N ARG A 98 -12.69 26.01 -22.57
CA ARG A 98 -13.80 25.14 -22.97
C ARG A 98 -13.31 23.81 -23.56
N SER A 99 -12.29 23.84 -24.41
CA SER A 99 -11.71 22.64 -25.00
C SER A 99 -11.10 21.71 -23.94
N TRP A 100 -10.30 22.27 -23.03
CA TRP A 100 -9.74 21.52 -21.90
C TRP A 100 -10.83 20.98 -20.96
N TYR A 101 -11.81 21.83 -20.61
CA TYR A 101 -12.93 21.48 -19.74
C TYR A 101 -13.72 20.28 -20.28
N ASN A 102 -14.05 20.29 -21.58
CA ASN A 102 -14.75 19.18 -22.23
C ASN A 102 -13.92 17.89 -22.19
N THR A 103 -12.60 18.01 -22.32
CA THR A 103 -11.69 16.86 -22.24
C THR A 103 -11.67 16.27 -20.83
N VAL A 104 -11.55 17.09 -19.79
CA VAL A 104 -11.54 16.63 -18.39
C VAL A 104 -12.89 16.03 -17.99
N THR A 105 -14.00 16.71 -18.31
CA THR A 105 -15.35 16.26 -17.93
C THR A 105 -15.81 15.00 -18.68
N SER A 106 -15.20 14.68 -19.82
CA SER A 106 -15.43 13.40 -20.51
C SER A 106 -14.86 12.19 -19.76
N LYS A 107 -13.86 12.41 -18.89
CA LYS A 107 -13.23 11.35 -18.10
C LYS A 107 -14.00 11.12 -16.80
N LYS A 108 -14.29 9.85 -16.48
CA LYS A 108 -14.98 9.49 -15.23
C LYS A 108 -14.08 9.74 -14.02
N ASN A 109 -14.70 10.12 -12.90
CA ASN A 109 -14.07 10.30 -11.59
C ASN A 109 -12.88 11.28 -11.60
N GLN A 110 -12.94 12.30 -12.46
CA GLN A 110 -11.99 13.40 -12.48
C GLN A 110 -12.76 14.71 -12.28
N GLU A 111 -12.22 15.58 -11.44
CA GLU A 111 -12.77 16.91 -11.23
C GLU A 111 -11.87 17.98 -11.86
N TRP A 112 -12.41 19.18 -11.98
CA TRP A 112 -11.74 20.33 -12.58
C TRP A 112 -11.80 21.53 -11.62
N LEU A 113 -10.81 22.41 -11.73
CA LEU A 113 -10.73 23.68 -11.00
C LEU A 113 -10.11 24.73 -11.92
N ILE A 114 -10.75 25.89 -12.08
CA ILE A 114 -10.21 27.01 -12.85
C ILE A 114 -9.72 28.08 -11.87
N ILE A 115 -8.44 28.43 -11.98
CA ILE A 115 -7.80 29.45 -11.14
C ILE A 115 -7.50 30.67 -11.99
N HIS A 116 -8.18 31.78 -11.70
CA HIS A 116 -7.89 33.09 -12.27
C HIS A 116 -6.88 33.84 -11.40
N VAL A 117 -5.70 34.15 -11.94
CA VAL A 117 -4.59 34.73 -11.19
C VAL A 117 -4.45 36.22 -11.52
N VAL A 118 -4.47 37.03 -10.48
CA VAL A 118 -4.21 38.48 -10.53
C VAL A 118 -2.86 38.74 -9.86
N LEU A 119 -1.93 39.34 -10.59
CA LEU A 119 -0.60 39.70 -10.09
C LEU A 119 -0.56 41.20 -9.81
N GLN A 120 -0.36 41.58 -8.56
CA GLN A 120 -0.15 42.98 -8.21
C GLN A 120 1.35 43.27 -8.17
N LEU A 121 1.83 44.01 -9.18
CA LEU A 121 3.26 44.26 -9.39
C LEU A 121 3.80 45.49 -8.64
N ASP A 122 2.93 46.32 -8.02
CA ASP A 122 3.35 47.54 -7.31
C ASP A 122 2.48 47.86 -6.07
N PRO A 123 3.07 47.92 -4.85
CA PRO A 123 2.37 48.37 -3.64
C PRO A 123 2.20 49.90 -3.56
N LEU A 124 2.88 50.67 -4.44
CA LEU A 124 2.81 52.14 -4.48
C LEU A 124 1.76 52.67 -5.46
N VAL A 125 1.18 51.82 -6.31
CA VAL A 125 0.05 52.16 -7.17
C VAL A 125 -1.23 51.59 -6.55
N THR A 126 -1.53 51.98 -5.31
CA THR A 126 -2.94 52.15 -4.97
C THR A 126 -3.49 53.20 -5.92
N ASN A 127 -4.18 52.77 -6.99
CA ASN A 127 -4.95 53.66 -7.85
C ASN A 127 -6.06 54.31 -7.01
N LYS A 128 -5.70 55.32 -6.22
CA LYS A 128 -6.60 56.35 -5.68
C LYS A 128 -7.11 57.29 -6.79
N ASN A 129 -6.90 56.95 -8.06
CA ASN A 129 -7.54 57.61 -9.19
C ASN A 129 -8.85 56.90 -9.53
N MET A 130 -9.75 56.80 -8.54
CA MET A 130 -11.18 56.73 -8.81
C MET A 130 -11.61 58.09 -9.36
N THR A 131 -11.53 58.26 -10.68
CA THR A 131 -12.33 59.29 -11.36
C THR A 131 -13.81 58.99 -11.09
N PRO A 132 -14.62 59.96 -10.61
CA PRO A 132 -16.01 59.73 -10.17
C PRO A 132 -16.95 59.16 -11.25
N SER A 133 -16.53 59.18 -12.52
CA SER A 133 -17.35 58.77 -13.67
C SER A 133 -17.43 57.25 -13.92
N LYS A 134 -16.72 56.40 -13.16
CA LYS A 134 -16.80 54.92 -13.28
C LYS A 134 -17.71 54.23 -12.26
N PHE A 135 -18.32 54.98 -11.34
CA PHE A 135 -19.16 54.43 -10.27
C PHE A 135 -20.53 53.89 -10.76
N LEU A 136 -20.89 54.14 -12.03
CA LEU A 136 -22.19 53.79 -12.61
C LEU A 136 -22.13 52.70 -13.71
N SER A 137 -20.96 52.10 -13.96
CA SER A 137 -20.86 50.93 -14.85
C SER A 137 -20.23 49.76 -14.10
N ILE A 138 -21.08 48.91 -13.50
CA ILE A 138 -20.68 47.58 -13.01
C ILE A 138 -20.40 46.72 -14.25
N LYS A 139 -19.22 46.91 -14.87
CA LYS A 139 -18.75 46.00 -15.90
C LYS A 139 -18.28 44.73 -15.17
N ALA A 140 -18.95 43.62 -15.44
CA ALA A 140 -18.58 42.30 -14.92
C ALA A 140 -17.08 42.03 -15.22
N SER A 141 -16.34 41.61 -14.20
CA SER A 141 -14.92 41.29 -14.33
C SER A 141 -14.70 40.04 -15.22
N VAL A 142 -13.45 39.83 -15.66
CA VAL A 142 -13.08 38.58 -16.37
C VAL A 142 -13.40 37.36 -15.50
N TYR A 143 -13.14 37.44 -14.18
CA TYR A 143 -13.48 36.39 -13.24
C TYR A 143 -14.99 36.11 -13.19
N ASP A 144 -15.84 37.14 -13.14
CA ASP A 144 -17.29 36.96 -13.16
C ASP A 144 -17.77 36.27 -14.45
N LYS A 145 -17.09 36.54 -15.58
CA LYS A 145 -17.38 35.86 -16.84
C LYS A 145 -16.93 34.42 -16.86
N ILE A 146 -15.75 34.10 -16.34
CA ILE A 146 -15.29 32.71 -16.16
C ILE A 146 -16.30 31.95 -15.30
N LYS A 147 -16.69 32.53 -14.16
CA LYS A 147 -17.65 31.93 -13.25
C LYS A 147 -19.00 31.67 -13.95
N ALA A 148 -19.54 32.67 -14.65
CA ALA A 148 -20.80 32.53 -15.39
C ALA A 148 -20.73 31.49 -16.53
N ASP A 149 -19.56 31.30 -17.15
CA ASP A 149 -19.41 30.37 -18.27
C ASP A 149 -19.20 28.91 -17.84
N PHE A 150 -18.63 28.67 -16.64
CA PHE A 150 -18.19 27.33 -16.22
C PHE A 150 -18.86 26.79 -14.94
N ASP A 151 -19.31 27.63 -14.00
CA ASP A 151 -20.02 27.20 -12.78
C ASP A 151 -21.52 26.94 -13.04
N THR A 152 -21.82 26.07 -13.99
CA THR A 152 -23.19 25.80 -14.47
C THR A 152 -23.98 24.80 -13.61
N SER A 153 -23.35 24.13 -12.64
CA SER A 153 -23.90 22.93 -11.97
C SER A 153 -23.93 22.98 -10.44
N LYS A 154 -24.20 24.14 -9.81
CA LYS A 154 -24.14 24.36 -8.33
C LYS A 154 -22.78 24.02 -7.68
N LYS A 155 -21.75 23.71 -8.47
CA LYS A 155 -20.39 23.47 -7.99
C LYS A 155 -19.60 24.75 -8.20
N ASP A 156 -19.08 25.33 -7.12
CA ASP A 156 -18.22 26.53 -7.16
C ASP A 156 -16.77 26.07 -7.44
N ARG A 157 -16.42 25.96 -8.72
CA ARG A 157 -15.13 25.38 -9.18
C ARG A 157 -14.25 26.42 -9.90
N CYS A 158 -14.60 27.69 -9.74
CA CYS A 158 -13.78 28.82 -10.15
C CYS A 158 -13.26 29.55 -8.90
N VAL A 159 -11.99 29.93 -8.90
CA VAL A 159 -11.36 30.70 -7.81
C VAL A 159 -10.48 31.81 -8.37
N GLN A 160 -10.46 32.95 -7.69
CA GLN A 160 -9.57 34.06 -8.03
C GLN A 160 -8.45 34.13 -7.00
N LEU A 161 -7.21 33.98 -7.46
CA LEU A 161 -6.02 34.08 -6.64
C LEU A 161 -5.39 35.47 -6.81
N ARG A 162 -5.35 36.27 -5.74
CA ARG A 162 -4.79 37.63 -5.74
C ARG A 162 -3.42 37.60 -5.08
N LEU A 163 -2.35 37.72 -5.86
CA LEU A 163 -0.97 37.66 -5.36
C LEU A 163 -0.42 39.08 -5.15
N GLY A 164 0.08 39.36 -3.94
CA GLY A 164 0.62 40.68 -3.57
C GLY A 164 -0.42 41.69 -3.09
N ASP A 165 -1.65 41.24 -2.82
CA ASP A 165 -2.78 42.06 -2.35
C ASP A 165 -3.05 41.82 -0.85
N ALA A 166 -3.79 42.71 -0.20
CA ALA A 166 -4.23 42.56 1.19
C ALA A 166 -5.10 41.30 1.40
N ASP A 167 -5.86 40.92 0.38
CA ASP A 167 -6.76 39.75 0.40
C ASP A 167 -6.07 38.43 0.03
N GLU A 168 -4.74 38.43 -0.13
CA GLU A 168 -4.02 37.24 -0.60
C GLU A 168 -4.32 36.00 0.27
N ILE A 169 -4.34 36.17 1.60
CA ILE A 169 -4.60 35.09 2.55
C ILE A 169 -5.98 34.46 2.34
N GLU A 170 -7.02 35.28 2.17
CA GLU A 170 -8.39 34.80 1.95
C GLU A 170 -8.51 34.06 0.61
N SER A 171 -7.85 34.58 -0.43
CA SER A 171 -7.84 33.94 -1.76
C SER A 171 -7.14 32.56 -1.76
N TRP A 172 -6.09 32.39 -0.95
CA TRP A 172 -5.46 31.08 -0.74
C TRP A 172 -6.36 30.13 0.05
N GLN A 173 -7.06 30.61 1.08
CA GLN A 173 -8.00 29.79 1.84
C GLN A 173 -9.14 29.26 0.94
N ASP A 174 -9.73 30.10 0.09
CA ASP A 174 -10.75 29.70 -0.88
C ASP A 174 -10.21 28.67 -1.89
N LEU A 175 -8.99 28.90 -2.41
CA LEU A 175 -8.33 27.94 -3.31
C LEU A 175 -8.16 26.57 -2.64
N ILE A 176 -7.63 26.54 -1.42
CA ILE A 176 -7.39 25.31 -0.68
C ILE A 176 -8.71 24.60 -0.35
N ALA A 177 -9.76 25.32 0.02
CA ALA A 177 -11.09 24.76 0.24
C ALA A 177 -11.63 24.08 -1.03
N LYS A 178 -11.58 24.77 -2.17
CA LYS A 178 -12.05 24.24 -3.47
C LYS A 178 -11.21 23.06 -3.97
N MET A 179 -9.90 23.05 -3.70
CA MET A 179 -9.04 21.91 -3.98
C MET A 179 -9.48 20.68 -3.18
N LYS A 180 -9.70 20.82 -1.87
CA LYS A 180 -10.19 19.73 -1.00
C LYS A 180 -11.53 19.19 -1.50
N GLU A 181 -12.49 20.07 -1.78
CA GLU A 181 -13.81 19.68 -2.30
C GLU A 181 -13.75 18.99 -3.67
N GLY A 182 -12.82 19.39 -4.54
CA GLY A 182 -12.59 18.78 -5.85
C GLY A 182 -12.06 17.34 -5.72
N ILE A 183 -11.07 17.16 -4.86
CA ILE A 183 -10.49 15.85 -4.56
C ILE A 183 -11.53 14.94 -3.90
N LEU A 184 -12.29 15.45 -2.92
CA LEU A 184 -13.34 14.67 -2.25
C LEU A 184 -14.48 14.28 -3.19
N SER A 185 -14.87 15.13 -4.12
CA SER A 185 -15.93 14.83 -5.09
C SER A 185 -15.51 13.70 -6.04
N SER A 186 -14.30 13.78 -6.59
CA SER A 186 -13.75 12.72 -7.47
C SER A 186 -13.51 11.42 -6.72
N PHE A 187 -13.02 11.49 -5.48
CA PHE A 187 -12.87 10.34 -4.59
C PHE A 187 -14.21 9.65 -4.34
N ASN A 188 -15.24 10.39 -3.92
CA ASN A 188 -16.58 9.85 -3.69
C ASN A 188 -17.15 9.14 -4.93
N ALA A 189 -17.07 9.78 -6.09
CA ALA A 189 -17.53 9.18 -7.34
C ALA A 189 -16.79 7.86 -7.65
N ARG A 190 -15.48 7.82 -7.40
CA ARG A 190 -14.64 6.63 -7.57
C ARG A 190 -15.04 5.49 -6.64
N ILE A 191 -15.26 5.78 -5.35
CA ILE A 191 -15.70 4.79 -4.35
C ILE A 191 -17.04 4.19 -4.75
N ILE A 192 -18.04 5.04 -5.05
CA ILE A 192 -19.38 4.59 -5.47
C ILE A 192 -19.29 3.68 -6.69
N GLN A 193 -18.45 4.02 -7.67
CA GLN A 193 -18.26 3.20 -8.86
C GLN A 193 -17.68 1.82 -8.49
N TYR A 194 -16.65 1.76 -7.66
CA TYR A 194 -16.07 0.49 -7.24
C TYR A 194 -17.07 -0.37 -6.46
N GLU A 195 -17.78 0.21 -5.49
CA GLU A 195 -18.78 -0.49 -4.69
C GLU A 195 -19.86 -1.12 -5.58
N GLN A 196 -20.36 -0.38 -6.58
CA GLN A 196 -21.36 -0.90 -7.52
C GLN A 196 -20.81 -2.04 -8.40
N GLU A 197 -19.58 -1.93 -8.90
CA GLU A 197 -18.97 -2.99 -9.71
C GLU A 197 -18.65 -4.24 -8.89
N ILE A 198 -18.22 -4.06 -7.62
CA ILE A 198 -17.99 -5.15 -6.67
C ILE A 198 -19.30 -5.88 -6.38
N GLU A 199 -20.37 -5.15 -6.04
CA GLU A 199 -21.69 -5.72 -5.77
C GLU A 199 -22.22 -6.51 -6.98
N LYS A 200 -22.10 -5.94 -8.19
CA LYS A 200 -22.47 -6.64 -9.44
C LYS A 200 -21.70 -7.93 -9.62
N MET A 201 -20.40 -7.93 -9.39
CA MET A 201 -19.59 -9.13 -9.57
C MET A 201 -19.81 -10.16 -8.46
N ASP A 202 -20.05 -9.70 -7.24
CA ASP A 202 -20.34 -10.55 -6.09
C ASP A 202 -21.67 -11.30 -6.24
N SER A 203 -22.70 -10.62 -6.77
CA SER A 203 -24.00 -11.25 -7.08
C SER A 203 -23.89 -12.44 -8.05
N LYS A 204 -22.81 -12.48 -8.84
CA LYS A 204 -22.52 -13.51 -9.85
C LYS A 204 -21.59 -14.62 -9.32
N ARG A 205 -21.24 -14.63 -8.04
CA ARG A 205 -20.27 -15.58 -7.45
C ARG A 205 -20.64 -17.05 -7.67
N LYS A 206 -21.94 -17.37 -7.71
CA LYS A 206 -22.43 -18.74 -7.96
C LYS A 206 -22.52 -19.11 -9.43
N ILE A 207 -22.30 -18.17 -10.35
CA ILE A 207 -22.40 -18.38 -11.79
C ILE A 207 -21.06 -18.92 -12.30
N PRO A 208 -21.06 -20.00 -13.12
CA PRO A 208 -19.84 -20.47 -13.78
C PRO A 208 -19.17 -19.36 -14.60
N GLY A 209 -17.86 -19.22 -14.46
CA GLY A 209 -17.09 -18.15 -15.12
C GLY A 209 -16.79 -16.94 -14.23
N TRP A 210 -17.28 -16.90 -12.99
CA TRP A 210 -16.74 -15.99 -11.99
C TRP A 210 -15.26 -16.31 -11.73
N ASN A 211 -14.45 -15.29 -11.46
CA ASN A 211 -13.01 -15.43 -11.28
C ASN A 211 -12.56 -14.60 -10.07
N TYR A 212 -11.93 -15.27 -9.09
CA TYR A 212 -11.48 -14.63 -7.86
C TYR A 212 -10.37 -13.59 -8.11
N CYS A 213 -9.41 -13.84 -9.00
CA CYS A 213 -8.33 -12.89 -9.31
C CYS A 213 -8.87 -11.59 -9.93
N THR A 214 -9.88 -11.67 -10.80
CA THR A 214 -10.58 -10.49 -11.32
C THR A 214 -11.28 -9.72 -10.20
N PHE A 215 -11.90 -10.43 -9.26
CA PHE A 215 -12.51 -9.84 -8.06
C PHE A 215 -11.50 -9.18 -7.13
N PHE A 216 -10.38 -9.85 -6.92
CA PHE A 216 -9.27 -9.33 -6.15
C PHE A 216 -8.78 -8.00 -6.71
N ILE A 217 -8.50 -7.90 -8.02
CA ILE A 217 -8.01 -6.66 -8.64
C ILE A 217 -8.99 -5.50 -8.48
N LEU A 218 -10.29 -5.77 -8.63
CA LEU A 218 -11.32 -4.75 -8.49
C LEU A 218 -11.36 -4.21 -7.06
N LYS A 219 -11.38 -5.10 -6.07
CA LYS A 219 -11.44 -4.74 -4.65
C LYS A 219 -10.12 -4.16 -4.13
N GLU A 220 -8.98 -4.61 -4.67
CA GLU A 220 -7.68 -4.00 -4.44
C GLU A 220 -7.64 -2.56 -4.95
N GLY A 221 -8.25 -2.26 -6.11
CA GLY A 221 -8.38 -0.89 -6.62
C GLY A 221 -9.18 0.03 -5.69
N LEU A 222 -10.20 -0.52 -5.01
CA LEU A 222 -10.93 0.17 -3.95
C LEU A 222 -10.04 0.42 -2.72
N ALA A 223 -9.35 -0.62 -2.23
CA ALA A 223 -8.42 -0.53 -1.10
C ALA A 223 -7.33 0.53 -1.33
N GLN A 224 -6.73 0.51 -2.53
CA GLN A 224 -5.75 1.51 -2.95
C GLN A 224 -6.32 2.93 -2.96
N SER A 225 -7.58 3.11 -3.34
CA SER A 225 -8.22 4.43 -3.30
C SER A 225 -8.37 4.95 -1.86
N TYR A 226 -8.67 4.07 -0.91
CA TYR A 226 -8.68 4.40 0.52
C TYR A 226 -7.27 4.74 1.04
N GLU A 227 -6.27 3.93 0.70
CA GLU A 227 -4.87 4.17 1.07
C GLU A 227 -4.37 5.53 0.56
N GLN A 228 -4.66 5.89 -0.69
CA GLN A 228 -4.31 7.21 -1.27
C GLN A 228 -4.93 8.39 -0.49
N MET A 229 -6.11 8.19 0.11
CA MET A 229 -6.78 9.17 0.96
C MET A 229 -6.37 9.07 2.44
N THR A 230 -5.34 8.28 2.77
CA THR A 230 -4.87 7.99 4.13
C THR A 230 -5.91 7.32 5.05
N LEU A 231 -6.94 6.70 4.45
CA LEU A 231 -7.96 5.94 5.14
C LEU A 231 -7.49 4.49 5.31
N ILE A 232 -6.45 4.30 6.12
CA ILE A 232 -5.68 3.06 6.17
C ILE A 232 -6.50 1.90 6.76
N GLU A 233 -7.35 2.15 7.75
CA GLU A 233 -8.26 1.15 8.32
C GLU A 233 -9.26 0.63 7.28
N ASP A 234 -9.89 1.53 6.52
CA ASP A 234 -10.85 1.17 5.48
C ASP A 234 -10.18 0.39 4.34
N SER A 235 -8.92 0.71 4.02
CA SER A 235 -8.08 -0.07 3.09
C SER A 235 -7.78 -1.47 3.63
N LEU A 236 -7.33 -1.59 4.89
CA LEU A 236 -7.00 -2.88 5.51
C LEU A 236 -8.21 -3.80 5.57
N ALA A 237 -9.39 -3.26 5.90
CA ALA A 237 -10.64 -4.01 5.90
C ALA A 237 -10.93 -4.67 4.53
N GLN A 238 -10.62 -4.01 3.41
CA GLN A 238 -10.80 -4.61 2.09
C GLN A 238 -9.90 -5.83 1.87
N TYR A 239 -8.64 -5.79 2.33
CA TYR A 239 -7.73 -6.94 2.23
C TYR A 239 -8.13 -8.08 3.19
N ASP A 240 -8.59 -7.75 4.40
CA ASP A 240 -9.08 -8.75 5.37
C ASP A 240 -10.34 -9.48 4.86
N GLU A 241 -11.25 -8.76 4.19
CA GLU A 241 -12.38 -9.36 3.50
C GLU A 241 -11.96 -10.21 2.30
N LEU A 242 -10.93 -9.80 1.55
CA LEU A 242 -10.37 -10.58 0.45
C LEU A 242 -9.77 -11.90 0.94
N GLU A 243 -9.03 -11.88 2.05
CA GLU A 243 -8.48 -13.09 2.67
C GLU A 243 -9.59 -14.02 3.17
N SER A 244 -10.60 -13.45 3.85
CA SER A 244 -11.75 -14.23 4.33
C SER A 244 -12.49 -14.90 3.19
N LEU A 245 -12.71 -14.17 2.09
CA LEU A 245 -13.32 -14.70 0.88
C LEU A 245 -12.46 -15.79 0.24
N PHE A 246 -11.16 -15.57 0.14
CA PHE A 246 -10.22 -16.55 -0.42
C PHE A 246 -10.35 -17.91 0.28
N TYR A 247 -10.39 -17.92 1.61
CA TYR A 247 -10.56 -19.16 2.36
C TYR A 247 -11.91 -19.83 2.15
N GLN A 248 -12.99 -19.06 1.97
CA GLN A 248 -14.30 -19.61 1.62
C GLN A 248 -14.25 -20.28 0.25
N THR A 249 -13.68 -19.58 -0.74
CA THR A 249 -13.54 -20.06 -2.12
C THR A 249 -12.73 -21.37 -2.20
N ILE A 250 -11.67 -21.50 -1.40
CA ILE A 250 -10.90 -22.75 -1.31
C ILE A 250 -11.71 -23.88 -0.69
N LYS A 251 -12.45 -23.61 0.40
CA LYS A 251 -13.30 -24.63 1.05
C LYS A 251 -14.39 -25.15 0.14
N ASP A 252 -14.95 -24.29 -0.71
CA ASP A 252 -15.98 -24.64 -1.69
C ASP A 252 -15.40 -25.39 -2.92
N ASN A 253 -14.13 -25.82 -2.84
CA ASN A 253 -13.41 -26.64 -3.82
C ASN A 253 -13.32 -26.02 -5.22
N GLN A 254 -13.35 -24.69 -5.30
CA GLN A 254 -13.09 -23.94 -6.52
C GLN A 254 -11.58 -23.70 -6.72
N LEU A 255 -10.76 -24.74 -6.49
CA LEU A 255 -9.30 -24.69 -6.61
C LEU A 255 -8.80 -24.51 -8.06
N ALA A 256 -9.71 -24.47 -9.04
CA ALA A 256 -9.37 -24.34 -10.46
C ALA A 256 -8.58 -23.05 -10.81
N TRP A 257 -8.54 -22.04 -9.93
CA TRP A 257 -7.81 -20.79 -10.20
C TRP A 257 -6.35 -20.77 -9.72
N PHE A 258 -5.96 -21.70 -8.86
CA PHE A 258 -4.60 -21.81 -8.34
C PHE A 258 -4.07 -23.22 -8.59
N GLU A 259 -3.90 -23.55 -9.87
CA GLU A 259 -3.44 -24.88 -10.31
C GLU A 259 -2.03 -25.22 -9.80
N ASN A 260 -1.20 -24.21 -9.55
CA ASN A 260 0.16 -24.36 -9.03
C ASN A 260 0.27 -23.82 -7.60
N ILE A 261 0.85 -24.63 -6.70
CA ILE A 261 1.16 -24.25 -5.33
C ILE A 261 2.20 -23.13 -5.29
N GLY A 262 3.22 -23.16 -6.15
CA GLY A 262 4.33 -22.20 -6.15
C GLY A 262 5.42 -22.51 -5.11
N GLY A 263 6.28 -21.54 -4.83
CA GLY A 263 7.45 -21.73 -3.95
C GLY A 263 8.61 -22.47 -4.62
N THR A 264 8.67 -22.44 -5.95
CA THR A 264 9.64 -23.19 -6.75
C THR A 264 10.61 -22.29 -7.52
N HIS A 265 10.42 -20.96 -7.45
CA HIS A 265 11.38 -20.05 -8.02
C HIS A 265 12.60 -19.89 -7.11
N SER A 266 13.74 -19.58 -7.71
CA SER A 266 14.94 -19.25 -6.95
C SER A 266 14.65 -18.10 -5.99
N ASN A 267 15.11 -18.25 -4.75
CA ASN A 267 14.93 -17.33 -3.62
C ASN A 267 13.54 -17.29 -2.98
N ASP A 268 12.57 -18.10 -3.42
CA ASP A 268 11.26 -18.16 -2.77
C ASP A 268 11.34 -18.55 -1.29
N ASP A 269 12.42 -19.23 -0.86
CA ASP A 269 12.68 -19.61 0.54
C ASP A 269 13.34 -18.51 1.40
N SER A 270 13.91 -17.47 0.78
CA SER A 270 14.69 -16.46 1.49
C SER A 270 14.35 -15.02 1.17
N GLU A 271 13.53 -14.79 0.14
CA GLU A 271 13.00 -13.48 -0.18
C GLU A 271 12.05 -12.97 0.90
N SER A 272 12.06 -11.65 1.08
CA SER A 272 11.29 -11.01 2.13
C SER A 272 9.79 -11.16 1.88
N ILE A 273 9.07 -11.76 2.82
CA ILE A 273 7.61 -11.94 2.73
C ILE A 273 6.81 -10.64 2.87
N LEU A 274 7.49 -9.51 3.06
CA LEU A 274 6.90 -8.18 3.26
C LEU A 274 7.08 -7.25 2.04
N ASP A 275 7.87 -7.66 1.05
CA ASP A 275 8.19 -6.85 -0.11
C ASP A 275 7.27 -7.15 -1.30
N THR A 276 6.35 -6.23 -1.56
CA THR A 276 5.36 -6.34 -2.63
C THR A 276 5.90 -6.01 -4.02
N SER A 277 7.17 -5.62 -4.12
CA SER A 277 7.82 -5.21 -5.37
C SER A 277 8.74 -6.27 -5.98
N LYS A 278 9.01 -7.37 -5.26
CA LYS A 278 9.92 -8.45 -5.70
C LYS A 278 9.50 -9.07 -7.02
N LYS A 279 8.22 -9.41 -7.11
CA LYS A 279 7.62 -9.99 -8.31
C LYS A 279 6.53 -9.06 -8.81
N PRO A 280 6.18 -9.12 -10.11
CA PRO A 280 5.05 -8.39 -10.66
C PRO A 280 3.73 -9.08 -10.26
N TYR A 281 3.49 -9.27 -8.95
CA TYR A 281 2.36 -10.02 -8.39
C TYR A 281 1.03 -9.59 -9.01
N ARG A 282 0.78 -8.27 -9.09
CA ARG A 282 -0.43 -7.73 -9.69
C ARG A 282 -0.60 -8.13 -11.16
N MET A 283 0.49 -8.19 -11.93
CA MET A 283 0.45 -8.67 -13.32
C MET A 283 0.07 -10.14 -13.38
N PHE A 284 0.63 -10.97 -12.50
CA PHE A 284 0.29 -12.39 -12.44
C PHE A 284 -1.17 -12.62 -12.02
N ILE A 285 -1.70 -11.81 -11.10
CA ILE A 285 -3.13 -11.86 -10.72
C ILE A 285 -4.01 -11.49 -11.92
N LEU A 286 -3.69 -10.39 -12.62
CA LEU A 286 -4.42 -9.97 -13.82
C LEU A 286 -4.42 -11.03 -14.93
N GLN A 287 -3.32 -11.73 -15.10
CA GLN A 287 -3.14 -12.78 -16.11
C GLN A 287 -3.69 -14.14 -15.67
N ASN A 288 -4.14 -14.28 -14.42
CA ASN A 288 -4.52 -15.56 -13.80
C ASN A 288 -3.39 -16.61 -13.80
N THR A 289 -2.14 -16.16 -13.67
CA THR A 289 -0.96 -17.04 -13.65
C THR A 289 -0.26 -17.08 -12.28
N ILE A 290 -0.79 -16.34 -11.29
CA ILE A 290 -0.18 -16.29 -9.96
C ILE A 290 -0.33 -17.64 -9.24
N SER A 291 0.74 -18.09 -8.60
CA SER A 291 0.71 -19.30 -7.78
C SER A 291 -0.02 -19.05 -6.46
N PHE A 292 -0.48 -20.12 -5.80
CA PHE A 292 -1.07 -20.01 -4.46
C PHE A 292 -0.10 -19.33 -3.47
N PHE A 293 1.16 -19.75 -3.45
CA PHE A 293 2.21 -19.22 -2.58
C PHE A 293 2.41 -17.72 -2.82
N ASP A 294 2.64 -17.31 -4.07
CA ASP A 294 2.90 -15.91 -4.43
C ASP A 294 1.70 -15.01 -4.11
N PHE A 295 0.48 -15.49 -4.37
CA PHE A 295 -0.73 -14.75 -4.05
C PHE A 295 -0.87 -14.51 -2.53
N ARG A 296 -0.63 -15.55 -1.74
CA ARG A 296 -0.74 -15.48 -0.29
C ARG A 296 0.34 -14.61 0.34
N VAL A 297 1.58 -14.69 -0.15
CA VAL A 297 2.66 -13.78 0.26
C VAL A 297 2.30 -12.34 -0.09
N TYR A 298 1.85 -12.08 -1.31
CA TYR A 298 1.47 -10.73 -1.73
C TYR A 298 0.34 -10.13 -0.88
N LEU A 299 -0.74 -10.88 -0.66
CA LEU A 299 -1.87 -10.44 0.17
C LEU A 299 -1.42 -10.14 1.61
N PHE A 300 -0.65 -11.06 2.21
CA PHE A 300 -0.11 -10.88 3.56
C PHE A 300 0.81 -9.65 3.66
N ALA A 301 1.69 -9.47 2.67
CA ALA A 301 2.57 -8.31 2.59
C ALA A 301 1.77 -7.01 2.53
N ARG A 302 0.70 -6.95 1.72
CA ARG A 302 -0.18 -5.76 1.65
C ARG A 302 -0.87 -5.46 2.98
N GLN A 303 -1.37 -6.47 3.70
CA GLN A 303 -1.93 -6.28 5.04
C GLN A 303 -0.87 -5.74 6.02
N CYS A 304 0.34 -6.31 6.01
CA CYS A 304 1.44 -5.85 6.86
C CYS A 304 1.85 -4.40 6.56
N GLN A 305 1.90 -4.00 5.29
CA GLN A 305 2.22 -2.63 4.90
C GLN A 305 1.22 -1.61 5.46
N LEU A 306 -0.08 -1.95 5.49
CA LEU A 306 -1.12 -1.09 6.05
C LEU A 306 -1.07 -1.08 7.58
N LEU A 307 -0.85 -2.22 8.22
CA LEU A 307 -0.66 -2.31 9.68
C LEU A 307 0.57 -1.52 10.15
N GLN A 308 1.66 -1.51 9.38
CA GLN A 308 2.84 -0.66 9.66
C GLN A 308 2.48 0.83 9.62
N GLN A 309 1.63 1.25 8.68
CA GLN A 309 1.16 2.63 8.60
C GLN A 309 0.24 3.01 9.78
N LEU A 310 -0.48 2.04 10.35
CA LEU A 310 -1.28 2.22 11.57
C LEU A 310 -0.46 2.14 12.86
N GLY A 311 0.80 1.69 12.81
CA GLY A 311 1.61 1.43 14.00
C GLY A 311 1.20 0.16 14.77
N GLU A 312 0.41 -0.73 14.16
CA GLU A 312 -0.16 -1.93 14.79
C GLU A 312 0.80 -3.12 14.71
N TYR A 313 2.00 -2.98 15.30
CA TYR A 313 3.07 -3.98 15.22
C TYR A 313 2.72 -5.32 15.87
N THR A 314 2.00 -5.30 16.99
CA THR A 314 1.51 -6.51 17.67
C THR A 314 0.63 -7.36 16.75
N ASP A 315 -0.21 -6.71 15.94
CA ASP A 315 -1.07 -7.37 14.98
C ASP A 315 -0.30 -7.97 13.81
N ILE A 316 0.77 -7.32 13.37
CA ILE A 316 1.67 -7.87 12.34
C ILE A 316 2.29 -9.18 12.85
N LEU A 317 2.84 -9.21 14.06
CA LEU A 317 3.48 -10.41 14.60
C LEU A 317 2.47 -11.53 14.82
N ARG A 318 1.29 -11.22 15.37
CA ARG A 318 0.21 -12.19 15.58
C ARG A 318 -0.26 -12.79 14.26
N ARG A 319 -0.62 -11.96 13.29
CA ARG A 319 -1.08 -12.40 11.96
C ARG A 319 0.04 -13.12 11.22
N GLY A 320 1.29 -12.69 11.36
CA GLY A 320 2.46 -13.32 10.76
C GLY A 320 2.71 -14.73 11.30
N ARG A 321 2.62 -14.94 12.61
CA ARG A 321 2.70 -16.28 13.21
C ARG A 321 1.63 -17.22 12.65
N ASP A 322 0.39 -16.74 12.58
CA ASP A 322 -0.74 -17.53 12.09
C ASP A 322 -0.59 -17.82 10.59
N PHE A 323 -0.15 -16.83 9.80
CA PHE A 323 0.16 -16.95 8.38
C PHE A 323 1.26 -18.00 8.12
N ILE A 324 2.41 -17.88 8.79
CA ILE A 324 3.54 -18.81 8.64
C ILE A 324 3.11 -20.23 8.98
N THR A 325 2.40 -20.42 10.11
CA THR A 325 1.93 -21.74 10.55
C THR A 325 0.95 -22.35 9.55
N THR A 326 -0.02 -21.56 9.06
CA THR A 326 -1.02 -22.04 8.09
C THR A 326 -0.38 -22.37 6.76
N MET A 327 0.53 -21.51 6.28
CA MET A 327 1.25 -21.72 5.03
C MET A 327 2.16 -22.96 5.10
N ALA A 328 2.89 -23.13 6.21
CA ALA A 328 3.74 -24.31 6.41
C ALA A 328 2.95 -25.62 6.31
N ILE A 329 1.72 -25.68 6.86
CA ILE A 329 0.85 -26.86 6.73
C ILE A 329 0.50 -27.13 5.26
N VAL A 330 0.22 -26.09 4.47
CA VAL A 330 -0.10 -26.23 3.04
C VAL A 330 1.13 -26.68 2.25
N LEU A 331 2.29 -26.07 2.50
CA LEU A 331 3.55 -26.42 1.84
C LEU A 331 3.97 -27.86 2.14
N ARG A 332 3.82 -28.33 3.40
CA ARG A 332 4.13 -29.73 3.77
C ARG A 332 3.27 -30.75 3.05
N LYS A 333 2.01 -30.41 2.74
CA LYS A 333 1.13 -31.30 1.95
C LYS A 333 1.59 -31.45 0.50
N ASN A 334 2.42 -30.54 0.01
CA ASN A 334 2.91 -30.49 -1.36
C ASN A 334 4.45 -30.48 -1.37
N GLU A 335 5.09 -31.10 -0.37
CA GLU A 335 6.53 -31.06 -0.17
C GLU A 335 7.31 -31.64 -1.36
N GLU A 336 6.70 -32.60 -2.07
CA GLU A 336 7.26 -33.22 -3.28
C GLU A 336 7.55 -32.24 -4.42
N THR A 337 6.88 -31.08 -4.45
CA THR A 337 7.11 -30.06 -5.49
C THR A 337 8.20 -29.06 -5.12
N LEU A 338 8.68 -29.08 -3.88
CA LEU A 338 9.61 -28.11 -3.32
C LEU A 338 11.02 -28.71 -3.25
N VAL A 339 12.03 -27.83 -3.25
CA VAL A 339 13.41 -28.27 -3.02
C VAL A 339 13.58 -28.76 -1.57
N PRO A 340 14.49 -29.72 -1.30
CA PRO A 340 14.77 -30.16 0.06
C PRO A 340 15.08 -28.98 0.99
N TRP A 341 14.54 -29.00 2.21
CA TRP A 341 14.72 -27.95 3.23
C TRP A 341 14.10 -26.58 2.90
N PHE A 342 13.34 -26.46 1.80
CA PHE A 342 12.66 -25.22 1.44
C PHE A 342 11.81 -24.68 2.58
N ILE A 343 10.98 -25.52 3.20
CA ILE A 343 9.99 -25.07 4.19
C ILE A 343 10.69 -24.58 5.47
N GLU A 344 11.73 -25.28 5.92
CA GLU A 344 12.58 -24.85 7.03
C GLU A 344 13.21 -23.49 6.73
N SER A 345 13.80 -23.33 5.55
CA SER A 345 14.42 -22.08 5.12
C SER A 345 13.41 -20.94 5.02
N TRP A 346 12.25 -21.21 4.43
CA TRP A 346 11.16 -20.24 4.29
C TRP A 346 10.63 -19.77 5.64
N ILE A 347 10.32 -20.68 6.57
CA ILE A 347 9.86 -20.32 7.92
C ILE A 347 10.92 -19.48 8.63
N TRP A 348 12.18 -19.89 8.56
CA TRP A 348 13.28 -19.15 9.18
C TRP A 348 13.38 -17.73 8.64
N SER A 349 13.41 -17.56 7.31
CA SER A 349 13.50 -16.26 6.65
C SER A 349 12.29 -15.37 6.96
N ALA A 350 11.07 -15.94 6.86
CA ALA A 350 9.82 -15.25 7.14
C ALA A 350 9.72 -14.73 8.59
N VAL A 351 10.19 -15.52 9.58
CA VAL A 351 10.27 -15.07 10.98
C VAL A 351 11.20 -13.87 11.11
N HIS A 352 12.37 -13.92 10.48
CA HIS A 352 13.35 -12.83 10.56
C HIS A 352 12.85 -11.56 9.85
N ASP A 353 12.13 -11.67 8.73
CA ASP A 353 11.47 -10.53 8.10
C ASP A 353 10.54 -9.79 9.06
N LEU A 354 9.68 -10.53 9.77
CA LEU A 354 8.72 -9.96 10.71
C LEU A 354 9.41 -9.27 11.89
N LEU A 355 10.48 -9.89 12.43
CA LEU A 355 11.22 -9.36 13.57
C LEU A 355 12.14 -8.19 13.21
N ASN A 356 12.47 -8.02 11.93
CA ASN A 356 13.26 -6.91 11.40
C ASN A 356 12.42 -5.64 11.16
N ILE A 357 11.10 -5.70 11.31
CA ILE A 357 10.24 -4.51 11.26
C ILE A 357 10.63 -3.62 12.42
N LYS A 358 11.14 -2.42 12.11
CA LYS A 358 11.59 -1.46 13.13
C LYS A 358 10.39 -0.90 13.88
N GLU A 359 10.43 -1.03 15.18
CA GLU A 359 9.42 -0.51 16.10
C GLU A 359 9.81 0.91 16.57
N GLU A 360 8.80 1.75 16.83
CA GLU A 360 8.97 2.86 17.76
C GLU A 360 8.82 2.29 19.18
N ILE A 361 9.79 2.58 20.04
CA ILE A 361 10.02 1.98 21.37
C ILE A 361 8.71 1.62 22.10
N TYR A 362 8.43 0.33 22.26
CA TYR A 362 7.26 -0.16 22.98
C TYR A 362 7.66 -1.27 23.96
N GLU A 363 7.48 -1.04 25.26
CA GLU A 363 7.57 -2.08 26.29
C GLU A 363 6.18 -2.74 26.46
N ASP A 364 5.77 -3.59 25.52
CA ASP A 364 4.55 -4.42 25.65
C ASP A 364 4.91 -5.90 25.86
N LYS A 365 4.41 -6.46 26.97
CA LYS A 365 4.58 -7.87 27.33
C LYS A 365 3.99 -8.81 26.27
N THR A 366 2.85 -8.44 25.69
CA THR A 366 2.19 -9.24 24.65
C THR A 366 3.06 -9.31 23.41
N PHE A 367 3.67 -8.19 23.08
CA PHE A 367 4.57 -8.04 21.96
C PHE A 367 5.85 -8.88 22.13
N SER A 368 6.55 -8.76 23.27
CA SER A 368 7.71 -9.63 23.59
C SER A 368 7.35 -11.11 23.61
N ALA A 369 6.16 -11.48 24.12
CA ALA A 369 5.71 -12.86 24.08
C ALA A 369 5.54 -13.39 22.64
N LEU A 370 4.97 -12.60 21.73
CA LEU A 370 4.82 -12.97 20.32
C LEU A 370 6.17 -13.06 19.60
N ARG A 371 7.12 -12.16 19.90
CA ARG A 371 8.50 -12.24 19.39
C ARG A 371 9.17 -13.53 19.81
N GLY A 372 9.05 -13.89 21.09
CA GLY A 372 9.54 -15.16 21.62
C GLY A 372 8.91 -16.38 20.93
N GLU A 373 7.60 -16.35 20.64
CA GLU A 373 6.90 -17.41 19.92
C GLU A 373 7.40 -17.57 18.47
N LEU A 374 7.60 -16.46 17.75
CA LEU A 374 8.15 -16.46 16.39
C LEU A 374 9.60 -16.96 16.36
N LEU A 375 10.45 -16.46 17.25
CA LEU A 375 11.83 -16.95 17.39
C LEU A 375 11.87 -18.44 17.74
N PHE A 376 10.92 -18.92 18.55
CA PHE A 376 10.80 -20.34 18.83
C PHE A 376 10.40 -21.16 17.59
N LEU A 377 9.51 -20.66 16.74
CA LEU A 377 9.19 -21.32 15.46
C LEU A 377 10.42 -21.44 14.55
N ALA A 378 11.24 -20.39 14.51
CA ALA A 378 12.52 -20.38 13.81
C ALA A 378 13.49 -21.41 14.42
N ARG A 379 13.63 -21.47 15.75
CA ARG A 379 14.46 -22.48 16.45
C ARG A 379 14.06 -23.91 16.09
N LEU A 380 12.77 -24.21 16.03
CA LEU A 380 12.30 -25.55 15.64
C LEU A 380 12.78 -25.96 14.25
N GLN A 381 13.00 -25.01 13.32
CA GLN A 381 13.57 -25.36 12.02
C GLN A 381 15.06 -25.66 12.11
N LEU A 382 15.80 -24.94 12.97
CA LEU A 382 17.20 -25.27 13.27
C LEU A 382 17.33 -26.62 13.98
N ASP A 383 16.39 -26.99 14.84
CA ASP A 383 16.40 -28.32 15.48
C ASP A 383 16.33 -29.43 14.42
N LYS A 384 15.44 -29.30 13.43
CA LYS A 384 15.32 -30.26 12.32
C LYS A 384 16.59 -30.32 11.46
N ILE A 385 17.09 -29.16 11.04
CA ILE A 385 18.32 -29.06 10.23
C ILE A 385 19.50 -29.64 11.01
N GLY A 386 19.69 -29.21 12.26
CA GLY A 386 20.79 -29.63 13.10
C GLY A 386 20.82 -31.14 13.31
N ALA A 387 19.66 -31.77 13.52
CA ALA A 387 19.56 -33.21 13.68
C ALA A 387 19.92 -33.95 12.38
N ALA A 388 19.35 -33.53 11.25
CA ALA A 388 19.58 -34.18 9.97
C ALA A 388 21.03 -34.08 9.46
N PHE A 389 21.74 -33.01 9.79
CA PHE A 389 23.16 -32.82 9.42
C PHE A 389 24.15 -33.24 10.52
N GLY A 390 23.67 -33.77 11.66
CA GLY A 390 24.50 -34.28 12.75
C GLY A 390 25.19 -33.21 13.61
N HIS A 391 24.65 -31.98 13.61
CA HIS A 391 25.09 -30.90 14.50
C HIS A 391 24.56 -31.10 15.92
N ILE A 392 23.33 -31.62 16.05
CA ILE A 392 22.69 -31.95 17.33
C ILE A 392 22.23 -33.42 17.37
N PRO A 393 22.15 -34.04 18.56
CA PRO A 393 21.63 -35.40 18.70
C PRO A 393 20.15 -35.55 18.29
N ASN A 394 19.81 -36.64 17.59
CA ASN A 394 18.44 -36.91 17.10
C ASN A 394 17.41 -37.15 18.21
N ASN A 395 17.84 -37.52 19.42
CA ASN A 395 16.98 -37.78 20.58
C ASN A 395 16.39 -36.51 21.23
N LEU A 396 16.84 -35.32 20.83
CA LEU A 396 16.32 -34.03 21.28
C LEU A 396 15.12 -33.54 20.44
N LEU A 397 14.77 -34.24 19.36
CA LEU A 397 13.57 -33.95 18.57
C LEU A 397 12.33 -34.42 19.33
N PHE A 398 11.68 -33.52 20.06
CA PHE A 398 10.41 -33.82 20.70
C PHE A 398 9.30 -33.87 19.63
N SER A 399 8.81 -35.09 19.39
CA SER A 399 7.77 -35.47 18.43
C SER A 399 6.56 -34.53 18.39
N ASP A 400 6.20 -34.10 17.18
CA ASP A 400 4.85 -34.31 16.66
C ASP A 400 4.93 -34.60 15.16
N LYS A 401 4.79 -35.90 14.82
CA LYS A 401 4.61 -36.48 13.48
C LYS A 401 5.34 -35.75 12.34
N PHE A 402 6.54 -36.20 11.96
CA PHE A 402 6.87 -36.43 10.54
C PHE A 402 8.12 -37.33 10.40
N ILE A 403 7.88 -38.44 9.71
CA ILE A 403 8.74 -39.36 8.91
C ILE A 403 10.06 -39.87 9.51
N MET A 404 10.11 -41.21 9.59
CA MET A 404 11.32 -42.02 9.75
C MET A 404 12.40 -41.58 8.77
N ILE A 405 13.43 -40.88 9.27
CA ILE A 405 14.73 -40.86 8.61
C ILE A 405 15.44 -42.14 9.07
N SER A 406 15.79 -42.98 8.10
CA SER A 406 16.49 -44.24 8.30
C SER A 406 17.71 -44.05 9.21
N GLU A 407 17.95 -45.02 10.10
CA GLU A 407 19.06 -45.13 11.07
C GLU A 407 20.48 -45.18 10.46
N ASN A 408 20.68 -44.65 9.26
CA ASN A 408 22.00 -44.52 8.67
C ASN A 408 22.59 -43.16 9.05
N ASN A 409 23.58 -43.20 9.94
CA ASN A 409 24.48 -42.11 10.35
C ASN A 409 25.29 -41.45 9.21
N THR A 410 24.85 -41.54 7.95
CA THR A 410 25.44 -40.85 6.80
C THR A 410 24.88 -39.44 6.72
N ARG A 411 25.76 -38.43 6.83
CA ARG A 411 25.41 -37.03 6.53
C ARG A 411 24.68 -36.97 5.19
N ILE A 412 23.52 -36.34 5.16
CA ILE A 412 22.83 -36.01 3.91
C ILE A 412 23.75 -35.06 3.15
N HIS A 413 24.28 -35.51 2.01
CA HIS A 413 25.00 -34.66 1.07
C HIS A 413 23.99 -34.15 0.05
N LEU A 414 23.71 -32.84 0.07
CA LEU A 414 22.88 -32.17 -0.93
C LEU A 414 23.74 -31.88 -2.17
N GLU A 415 23.22 -32.14 -3.37
CA GLU A 415 23.87 -31.74 -4.63
C GLU A 415 23.74 -30.21 -4.85
N GLU A 416 24.62 -29.61 -5.68
CA GLU A 416 24.64 -28.16 -5.95
C GLU A 416 23.30 -27.60 -6.48
N SER A 417 22.46 -28.45 -7.08
CA SER A 417 21.12 -28.13 -7.59
C SER A 417 19.99 -28.28 -6.57
N GLU A 418 20.28 -28.69 -5.34
CA GLU A 418 19.31 -28.98 -4.27
C GLU A 418 19.40 -27.98 -3.10
N HIS A 419 19.94 -26.79 -3.33
CA HIS A 419 20.20 -25.83 -2.27
C HIS A 419 19.07 -24.81 -2.11
N ILE A 420 18.62 -24.68 -0.85
CA ILE A 420 18.01 -23.46 -0.33
C ILE A 420 18.88 -22.25 -0.64
N THR A 421 18.31 -21.06 -0.70
CA THR A 421 19.04 -19.84 -1.09
C THR A 421 19.47 -18.99 0.10
N ASN A 422 18.92 -19.25 1.30
CA ASN A 422 19.30 -18.54 2.51
C ASN A 422 20.78 -18.83 2.88
N THR A 423 21.65 -17.85 2.59
CA THR A 423 23.10 -17.98 2.81
C THR A 423 23.51 -18.23 4.26
N GLN A 424 22.75 -17.74 5.25
CA GLN A 424 23.03 -17.96 6.67
C GLN A 424 22.74 -19.42 7.05
N LEU A 425 21.62 -19.98 6.58
CA LEU A 425 21.30 -21.38 6.81
C LEU A 425 22.29 -22.32 6.11
N ILE A 426 22.70 -22.02 4.86
CA ILE A 426 23.71 -22.81 4.14
C ILE A 426 25.02 -22.87 4.92
N ARG A 427 25.46 -21.74 5.48
CA ARG A 427 26.65 -21.66 6.34
C ARG A 427 26.53 -22.55 7.57
N MET A 428 25.40 -22.48 8.28
CA MET A 428 25.12 -23.33 9.44
C MET A 428 25.01 -24.83 9.09
N ILE A 429 24.47 -25.18 7.92
CA ILE A 429 24.44 -26.57 7.44
C ILE A 429 25.87 -27.10 7.26
N ASN A 430 26.76 -26.30 6.70
CA ASN A 430 28.14 -26.70 6.40
C ASN A 430 29.10 -26.62 7.60
N SER A 431 28.81 -25.80 8.60
CA SER A 431 29.69 -25.58 9.76
C SER A 431 28.97 -25.78 11.08
N LYS A 432 29.38 -26.84 11.81
CA LYS A 432 28.88 -27.12 13.17
C LYS A 432 29.16 -25.98 14.15
N GLU A 433 30.30 -25.31 14.00
CA GLU A 433 30.67 -24.18 14.87
C GLU A 433 29.73 -22.98 14.66
N GLU A 434 29.46 -22.63 13.39
CA GLU A 434 28.54 -21.54 13.06
C GLU A 434 27.11 -21.87 13.49
N PHE A 435 26.66 -23.12 13.27
CA PHE A 435 25.37 -23.60 13.76
C PHE A 435 25.24 -23.43 15.27
N LEU A 436 26.19 -23.94 16.06
CA LEU A 436 26.10 -23.89 17.53
C LEU A 436 26.12 -22.45 18.06
N LYS A 437 26.91 -21.58 17.43
CA LYS A 437 26.97 -20.16 17.80
C LYS A 437 25.64 -19.46 17.57
N GLU A 438 25.04 -19.63 16.39
CA GLU A 438 23.74 -19.02 16.07
C GLU A 438 22.63 -19.63 16.93
N TYR A 439 22.66 -20.95 17.11
CA TYR A 439 21.71 -21.66 17.94
C TYR A 439 21.72 -21.17 19.40
N GLN A 440 22.91 -20.97 19.99
CA GLN A 440 23.04 -20.40 21.33
C GLN A 440 22.52 -18.95 21.38
N THR A 441 22.87 -18.15 20.38
CA THR A 441 22.43 -16.75 20.26
C THR A 441 20.91 -16.65 20.20
N LEU A 442 20.29 -17.45 19.34
CA LEU A 442 18.84 -17.54 19.19
C LEU A 442 18.15 -17.94 20.49
N ASN A 443 18.65 -18.96 21.18
CA ASN A 443 18.08 -19.40 22.46
C ASN A 443 18.14 -18.30 23.54
N ASN A 444 19.23 -17.52 23.58
CA ASN A 444 19.33 -16.38 24.50
C ASN A 444 18.29 -15.31 24.19
N TYR A 445 18.07 -14.99 22.91
CA TYR A 445 17.02 -14.05 22.51
C TYR A 445 15.62 -14.58 22.86
N ILE A 446 15.32 -15.85 22.60
CA ILE A 446 14.03 -16.47 22.98
C ILE A 446 13.79 -16.35 24.49
N LEU A 447 14.80 -16.66 25.32
CA LEU A 447 14.70 -16.56 26.77
C LEU A 447 14.44 -15.13 27.22
N MET A 448 15.16 -14.16 26.65
CA MET A 448 14.98 -12.74 26.95
C MET A 448 13.55 -12.28 26.62
N GLU A 449 13.05 -12.57 25.42
CA GLU A 449 11.72 -12.17 24.96
C GLU A 449 10.61 -12.83 25.79
N PHE A 450 10.73 -14.12 26.13
CA PHE A 450 9.76 -14.80 27.00
C PHE A 450 9.81 -14.33 28.47
N GLN A 451 10.97 -13.91 28.96
CA GLN A 451 11.08 -13.29 30.29
C GLN A 451 10.38 -11.94 30.32
N GLN A 452 10.64 -11.08 29.32
CA GLN A 452 9.98 -9.78 29.16
C GLN A 452 8.47 -9.94 28.94
N GLY A 453 8.05 -10.95 28.18
CA GLY A 453 6.64 -11.30 27.96
C GLY A 453 5.96 -12.07 29.09
N GLU A 454 6.63 -12.26 30.24
CA GLU A 454 6.11 -12.97 31.42
C GLU A 454 5.54 -14.37 31.10
N LYS A 455 6.28 -15.17 30.31
CA LYS A 455 5.94 -16.55 29.94
C LYS A 455 6.81 -17.58 30.70
N PRO A 456 6.64 -17.77 32.02
CA PRO A 456 7.54 -18.59 32.84
C PRO A 456 7.55 -20.07 32.43
N ASN A 457 6.44 -20.61 31.93
CA ASN A 457 6.37 -21.99 31.46
C ASN A 457 7.18 -22.19 30.18
N SER A 458 7.14 -21.22 29.26
CA SER A 458 7.95 -21.24 28.04
C SER A 458 9.45 -21.14 28.37
N VAL A 459 9.83 -20.25 29.30
CA VAL A 459 11.21 -20.13 29.79
C VAL A 459 11.71 -21.46 30.38
N LYS A 460 10.91 -22.09 31.25
CA LYS A 460 11.25 -23.40 31.84
C LYS A 460 11.44 -24.48 30.77
N ARG A 461 10.61 -24.48 29.72
CA ARG A 461 10.76 -25.42 28.60
C ARG A 461 12.11 -25.24 27.90
N ILE A 462 12.46 -24.02 27.51
CA ILE A 462 13.72 -23.74 26.80
C ILE A 462 14.94 -24.09 27.67
N LEU A 463 14.91 -23.75 28.96
CA LEU A 463 15.99 -24.13 29.88
C LEU A 463 16.11 -25.64 30.06
N GLY A 464 14.99 -26.36 30.07
CA GLY A 464 14.96 -27.82 30.08
C GLY A 464 15.60 -28.41 28.83
N ASP A 465 15.26 -27.90 27.66
CA ASP A 465 15.83 -28.33 26.38
C ASP A 465 17.35 -28.10 26.33
N LEU A 466 17.83 -26.93 26.77
CA LEU A 466 19.25 -26.60 26.81
C LEU A 466 20.02 -27.48 27.80
N ALA A 467 19.41 -27.85 28.92
CA ALA A 467 20.03 -28.76 29.89
C ALA A 467 20.18 -30.17 29.32
N ALA A 468 19.23 -30.63 28.50
CA ALA A 468 19.33 -31.91 27.80
C ALA A 468 20.40 -31.91 26.70
N PHE A 469 20.76 -30.75 26.16
CA PHE A 469 21.81 -30.58 25.15
C PHE A 469 23.24 -30.68 25.72
N GLN A 470 23.42 -30.41 27.01
CA GLN A 470 24.73 -30.39 27.69
C GLN A 470 25.13 -31.75 28.30
N GLN A 471 24.26 -32.76 28.21
CA GLN A 471 24.51 -34.14 28.63
C GLN A 471 24.90 -35.00 27.43
#